data_AF-A0A1X7T397-F1
#
_entry.id   AF-A0A1X7T397-F1
#
_cell.length_a   1.000
_cell.length_b   1.000
_cell.length_c   1.000
_cell.angle_alpha   90.00
_cell.angle_beta   90.00
_cell.angle_gamma   90.00
#
_symmetry.space_group_name_H-M   'P 1'
#
loop_
_entity.id
_entity.type
_entity.pdbx_description
1 polymer ?
#
loop_
_entity_poly.entity_id
_entity_poly.type
_entity_poly.pdbx_seq_one_letter_code
_entity_poly.pdbx_strand_id
1 'polypeptide(L)'
;SATTAVQTGAQTGAQTGAQASPSVSTVGSSLVPATPTERRRVEVIPEVAYRVMSEYTSGIRRCGIDLHFLAEKLLEKKIINVRQKKKATDEHSGRTTDQRMDQLLDIIRGSIKKEGKVFEYILEILKDEDTILANKLYDDMINKYEQFK
;
A
#
# COMPACT_ATOMS: atom_id res chain seq x y z
N SER A 1 16.00 -50.67 -15.75
CA SER A 1 17.32 -50.85 -15.12
C SER A 1 17.31 -50.17 -13.78
N ALA A 2 17.30 -50.96 -12.71
CA ALA A 2 17.45 -50.52 -11.33
C ALA A 2 18.85 -50.90 -10.88
N THR A 3 19.54 -50.01 -10.16
CA THR A 3 20.77 -50.37 -9.44
C THR A 3 20.70 -49.81 -8.02
N THR A 4 20.77 -50.77 -7.11
CA THR A 4 20.79 -50.75 -5.65
C THR A 4 22.20 -50.48 -5.10
N ALA A 5 22.28 -49.90 -3.88
CA ALA A 5 23.14 -50.27 -2.72
C ALA A 5 23.34 -49.01 -1.83
N VAL A 6 22.91 -48.92 -0.55
CA VAL A 6 23.26 -49.68 0.69
C VAL A 6 24.78 -49.61 0.95
N GLN A 7 25.30 -49.09 2.07
CA GLN A 7 25.35 -49.72 3.41
C GLN A 7 26.06 -48.76 4.41
N THR A 8 25.40 -48.32 5.49
CA THR A 8 25.64 -48.61 6.94
C THR A 8 27.05 -48.43 7.53
N GLY A 9 27.10 -47.83 8.73
CA GLY A 9 28.21 -48.00 9.69
C GLY A 9 27.99 -47.19 10.98
N ALA A 10 27.49 -47.85 12.03
CA ALA A 10 27.35 -47.34 13.40
C ALA A 10 28.48 -47.89 14.30
N GLN A 11 28.85 -47.17 15.37
CA GLN A 11 29.38 -47.70 16.65
C GLN A 11 29.62 -46.52 17.63
N THR A 12 28.79 -46.26 18.65
CA THR A 12 28.73 -46.78 20.04
C THR A 12 30.01 -46.63 20.89
N GLY A 13 29.89 -45.96 22.04
CA GLY A 13 30.84 -45.99 23.16
C GLY A 13 30.34 -45.18 24.37
N ALA A 14 29.90 -45.88 25.43
CA ALA A 14 29.61 -45.37 26.79
C ALA A 14 30.94 -45.18 27.58
N GLN A 15 31.10 -44.61 28.79
CA GLN A 15 30.28 -44.60 30.02
C GLN A 15 31.01 -43.76 31.12
N THR A 16 30.24 -43.06 31.98
CA THR A 16 30.41 -42.80 33.45
C THR A 16 31.64 -42.12 34.10
N GLY A 17 31.39 -41.11 34.99
CA GLY A 17 32.20 -40.89 36.21
C GLY A 17 32.29 -39.47 36.85
N ALA A 18 31.33 -39.12 37.73
CA ALA A 18 31.39 -38.35 39.01
C ALA A 18 32.04 -36.94 39.22
N GLN A 19 31.19 -36.08 39.83
CA GLN A 19 31.37 -35.18 41.01
C GLN A 19 31.85 -33.69 40.94
N ALA A 20 31.02 -32.86 41.61
CA ALA A 20 31.24 -31.58 42.33
C ALA A 20 31.18 -30.22 41.59
N SER A 21 30.18 -29.40 41.98
CA SER A 21 29.93 -27.97 41.68
C SER A 21 30.89 -27.01 42.44
N PRO A 22 30.74 -25.66 42.43
CA PRO A 22 29.91 -24.75 41.61
C PRO A 22 30.68 -23.52 41.05
N SER A 23 30.11 -22.75 40.11
CA SER A 23 30.33 -21.29 40.03
C SER A 23 29.31 -20.57 39.13
N VAL A 24 28.75 -19.53 39.71
CA VAL A 24 27.84 -18.49 39.24
C VAL A 24 28.18 -17.86 37.88
N SER A 25 27.17 -17.56 37.07
CA SER A 25 26.86 -16.18 36.61
C SER A 25 25.71 -16.14 35.58
N THR A 26 24.58 -15.62 36.05
CA THR A 26 23.78 -14.56 35.41
C THR A 26 23.92 -14.37 33.88
N VAL A 27 22.85 -14.68 33.14
CA VAL A 27 22.22 -13.71 32.22
C VAL A 27 20.71 -13.96 32.26
N GLY A 28 19.96 -12.94 32.68
CA GLY A 28 18.50 -12.98 32.69
C GLY A 28 17.96 -13.11 31.26
N SER A 29 17.21 -14.19 31.01
CA SER A 29 16.38 -14.28 29.81
C SER A 29 15.19 -13.35 30.00
N SER A 30 15.39 -12.07 29.66
CA SER A 30 14.33 -11.08 29.57
C SER A 30 13.34 -11.53 28.50
N LEU A 31 12.21 -12.07 28.96
CA LEU A 31 11.00 -12.26 28.16
C LEU A 31 10.54 -10.86 27.73
N VAL A 32 10.99 -10.41 26.58
CA VAL A 32 10.31 -9.35 25.84
C VAL A 32 9.15 -10.00 25.10
N PRO A 33 7.87 -9.76 25.49
CA PRO A 33 6.80 -10.02 24.56
C PRO A 33 6.97 -9.00 23.45
N ALA A 34 7.38 -9.45 22.27
CA ALA A 34 7.21 -8.70 21.05
C ALA A 34 5.70 -8.58 20.81
N THR A 35 5.08 -7.59 21.44
CA THR A 35 3.77 -7.13 21.00
C THR A 35 3.94 -6.69 19.55
N PRO A 36 3.18 -7.24 18.60
CA PRO A 36 2.99 -6.54 17.35
C PRO A 36 2.31 -5.25 17.75
N THR A 37 3.04 -4.13 17.68
CA THR A 37 2.40 -2.82 17.65
C THR A 37 1.57 -2.80 16.38
N GLU A 38 0.36 -3.35 16.47
CA GLU A 38 -0.72 -3.12 15.55
C GLU A 38 -1.01 -1.63 15.68
N ARG A 39 -0.24 -0.84 14.92
CA ARG A 39 -0.52 0.57 14.70
C ARG A 39 -1.92 0.56 14.12
N ARG A 40 -2.90 0.85 14.98
CA ARG A 40 -4.29 1.10 14.60
C ARG A 40 -4.23 2.27 13.63
N ARG A 41 -4.10 1.97 12.32
CA ARG A 41 -4.17 2.98 11.29
C ARG A 41 -5.53 3.61 11.47
N VAL A 42 -5.54 4.90 11.80
CA VAL A 42 -6.79 5.64 11.93
C VAL A 42 -7.47 5.51 10.59
N GLU A 43 -8.63 4.88 10.58
CA GLU A 43 -9.38 4.65 9.35
C GLU A 43 -9.77 5.99 8.73
N VAL A 44 -9.66 6.09 7.40
CA VAL A 44 -10.02 7.30 6.67
C VAL A 44 -11.53 7.50 6.75
N ILE A 45 -11.97 8.70 7.15
CA ILE A 45 -13.38 9.09 7.19
C ILE A 45 -13.85 9.37 5.75
N PRO A 46 -14.69 8.51 5.15
CA PRO A 46 -15.03 8.60 3.73
C PRO A 46 -15.66 9.94 3.32
N GLU A 47 -16.50 10.51 4.17
CA GLU A 47 -17.19 11.79 3.93
C GLU A 47 -16.21 12.95 3.85
N VAL A 48 -15.22 12.97 4.74
CA VAL A 48 -14.17 13.99 4.79
C VAL A 48 -13.26 13.84 3.57
N ALA A 49 -12.80 12.62 3.27
CA ALA A 49 -11.97 12.34 2.11
C ALA A 49 -12.67 12.69 0.78
N TYR A 50 -13.96 12.36 0.66
CA TYR A 50 -14.77 12.73 -0.50
C TYR A 50 -14.86 14.26 -0.66
N ARG A 51 -15.02 14.99 0.45
CA ARG A 51 -15.09 16.45 0.44
C ARG A 51 -13.78 17.05 -0.05
N VAL A 52 -12.64 16.61 0.51
CA VAL A 52 -11.30 17.06 0.06
C VAL A 52 -11.09 16.75 -1.42
N MET A 53 -11.36 15.51 -1.85
CA MET A 53 -11.24 15.11 -3.25
C MET A 53 -12.08 16.01 -4.17
N SER A 54 -13.30 16.34 -3.76
CA SER A 54 -14.19 17.20 -4.55
C SER A 54 -13.62 18.62 -4.69
N GLU A 55 -13.09 19.21 -3.61
CA GLU A 55 -12.47 20.55 -3.63
C GLU A 55 -11.20 20.59 -4.50
N TYR A 56 -10.42 19.51 -4.53
CA TYR A 56 -9.14 19.43 -5.24
C TYR A 56 -9.19 18.77 -6.62
N THR A 57 -10.38 18.46 -7.16
CA THR A 57 -10.54 17.91 -8.53
C THR A 57 -9.82 18.76 -9.58
N SER A 58 -9.94 20.08 -9.50
CA SER A 58 -9.25 21.01 -10.41
C SER A 58 -7.74 21.08 -10.16
N GLY A 59 -7.29 20.76 -8.94
CA GLY A 59 -5.87 20.66 -8.58
C GLY A 59 -5.22 19.48 -9.28
N ILE A 60 -5.90 18.32 -9.30
CA ILE A 60 -5.39 17.10 -9.96
C ILE A 60 -5.22 17.33 -11.47
N ARG A 61 -6.14 18.05 -12.13
CA ARG A 61 -5.98 18.42 -13.55
C ARG A 61 -4.76 19.31 -13.81
N ARG A 62 -4.41 20.16 -12.84
CA ARG A 62 -3.36 21.19 -13.00
C ARG A 62 -2.00 20.76 -12.47
N CYS A 63 -1.92 19.66 -11.72
CA CYS A 63 -0.64 19.17 -11.19
C CYS A 63 0.21 18.45 -12.24
N GLY A 64 -0.34 18.21 -13.44
CA GLY A 64 0.41 17.66 -14.58
C GLY A 64 0.44 16.14 -14.63
N ILE A 65 -0.32 15.43 -13.79
CA ILE A 65 -0.40 13.97 -13.81
C ILE A 65 -0.98 13.48 -15.15
N ASP A 66 -0.30 12.50 -15.75
CA ASP A 66 -0.73 11.92 -17.02
C ASP A 66 -1.98 11.03 -16.86
N LEU A 67 -2.87 11.08 -17.86
CA LEU A 67 -4.11 10.31 -17.86
C LEU A 67 -3.85 8.79 -17.87
N HIS A 68 -2.90 8.32 -18.68
CA HIS A 68 -2.60 6.90 -18.79
C HIS A 68 -1.89 6.40 -17.54
N PHE A 69 -0.95 7.18 -17.00
CA PHE A 69 -0.30 6.89 -15.72
C PHE A 69 -1.33 6.74 -14.59
N LEU A 70 -2.23 7.72 -14.41
CA LEU A 70 -3.26 7.65 -13.40
C LEU A 70 -4.15 6.41 -13.59
N ALA A 71 -4.59 6.14 -14.82
CA ALA A 71 -5.43 4.97 -15.12
C ALA A 71 -4.72 3.63 -14.85
N GLU A 72 -3.41 3.54 -15.10
CA GLU A 72 -2.59 2.37 -14.77
C GLU A 72 -2.53 2.16 -13.26
N LYS A 73 -2.16 3.20 -12.50
CA LYS A 73 -2.06 3.12 -11.04
C LYS A 73 -3.39 2.79 -10.37
N LEU A 74 -4.49 3.34 -10.86
CA LEU A 74 -5.83 2.98 -10.38
C LEU A 74 -6.18 1.51 -10.64
N LEU A 75 -5.72 0.94 -11.76
CA LEU A 75 -5.90 -0.48 -12.08
C LEU A 75 -5.03 -1.36 -11.16
N GLU A 76 -3.76 -1.00 -10.94
CA GLU A 76 -2.84 -1.70 -10.03
C GLU A 76 -3.42 -1.78 -8.60
N LYS A 77 -4.01 -0.68 -8.12
CA LYS A 77 -4.67 -0.60 -6.81
C LYS A 77 -6.08 -1.23 -6.80
N LYS A 78 -6.54 -1.78 -7.92
CA LYS A 78 -7.88 -2.40 -8.12
C LYS A 78 -9.05 -1.45 -7.85
N ILE A 79 -8.83 -0.14 -7.98
CA ILE A 79 -9.89 0.88 -7.87
C ILE A 79 -10.75 0.87 -9.14
N ILE A 80 -10.12 0.63 -10.29
CA ILE A 80 -10.80 0.41 -11.57
C ILE A 80 -10.45 -0.96 -12.14
N ASN A 81 -11.26 -1.46 -13.05
CA ASN A 81 -10.97 -2.67 -13.82
C ASN A 81 -10.44 -2.36 -15.23
N VAL A 82 -9.98 -3.41 -15.93
CA VAL A 82 -9.44 -3.30 -17.31
C VAL A 82 -10.42 -2.64 -18.28
N ARG A 83 -11.72 -2.91 -18.15
CA ARG A 83 -12.75 -2.31 -19.03
C ARG A 83 -12.90 -0.81 -18.78
N GLN A 84 -12.88 -0.39 -17.50
CA GLN A 84 -12.93 1.02 -17.12
C GLN A 84 -11.67 1.76 -17.57
N LYS A 85 -10.49 1.18 -17.39
CA LYS A 85 -9.22 1.72 -17.91
C LYS A 85 -9.30 1.95 -19.41
N LYS A 86 -9.64 0.91 -20.19
CA LYS A 86 -9.77 0.99 -21.65
C LYS A 86 -10.73 2.12 -22.07
N LYS A 87 -11.88 2.24 -21.41
CA LYS A 87 -12.86 3.30 -21.70
C LYS A 87 -12.32 4.70 -21.36
N ALA A 88 -11.59 4.84 -20.25
CA ALA A 88 -11.03 6.10 -19.82
C ALA A 88 -9.87 6.57 -20.69
N THR A 89 -9.09 5.66 -21.25
CA THR A 89 -7.91 5.97 -22.08
C THR A 89 -8.18 5.88 -23.59
N ASP A 90 -9.43 5.67 -24.01
CA ASP A 90 -9.77 5.50 -25.43
C ASP A 90 -9.68 6.85 -26.17
N GLU A 91 -8.67 6.99 -27.03
CA GLU A 91 -8.44 8.16 -27.89
C GLU A 91 -9.43 8.25 -29.05
N HIS A 92 -10.11 7.16 -29.39
CA HIS A 92 -11.09 7.13 -30.48
C HIS A 92 -12.52 7.41 -29.98
N SER A 93 -12.69 7.66 -28.68
CA SER A 93 -14.00 7.91 -28.06
C SER A 93 -14.62 9.26 -28.43
N GLY A 94 -13.88 10.13 -29.13
CA GLY A 94 -14.29 11.50 -29.44
C GLY A 94 -14.26 12.45 -28.24
N ARG A 95 -13.75 12.01 -27.08
CA ARG A 95 -13.61 12.83 -25.87
C ARG A 95 -12.23 13.46 -25.79
N THR A 96 -12.18 14.68 -25.27
CA THR A 96 -10.91 15.34 -24.94
C THR A 96 -10.19 14.61 -23.80
N THR A 97 -8.89 14.82 -23.65
CA THR A 97 -8.13 14.30 -22.50
C THR A 97 -8.70 14.79 -21.17
N ASP A 98 -9.14 16.05 -21.10
CA ASP A 98 -9.80 16.60 -19.91
C ASP A 98 -11.09 15.87 -19.57
N GLN A 99 -11.98 15.64 -20.54
CA GLN A 99 -13.24 14.91 -20.30
C GLN A 99 -12.99 13.46 -19.85
N ARG A 100 -11.91 12.85 -20.34
CA ARG A 100 -11.49 11.51 -19.93
C ARG A 100 -10.90 11.49 -18.53
N MET A 101 -10.12 12.52 -18.18
CA MET A 101 -9.62 12.75 -16.82
C MET A 101 -10.78 12.94 -15.84
N ASP A 102 -11.76 13.79 -16.17
CA ASP A 102 -12.95 14.01 -15.35
C ASP A 102 -13.70 12.70 -15.09
N GLN A 103 -13.83 11.83 -16.10
CA GLN A 103 -14.44 10.51 -15.93
C GLN A 103 -13.68 9.63 -14.93
N LEU A 104 -12.34 9.67 -14.90
CA LEU A 104 -11.56 8.96 -13.88
C LEU A 104 -11.75 9.57 -12.50
N LEU A 105 -11.71 10.89 -12.38
CA LEU A 105 -11.89 11.60 -11.11
C LEU A 105 -13.28 11.33 -10.51
N ASP A 106 -14.31 11.22 -11.34
CA ASP A 106 -15.66 10.81 -10.93
C ASP A 106 -15.69 9.39 -10.36
N ILE A 107 -15.00 8.44 -11.00
CA ILE A 107 -14.90 7.07 -10.50
C ILE A 107 -14.14 7.03 -9.18
N ILE A 108 -13.02 7.75 -9.06
CA ILE A 108 -12.22 7.85 -7.84
C ILE A 108 -13.10 8.37 -6.70
N ARG A 109 -13.77 9.50 -6.91
CA ARG A 109 -14.63 10.15 -5.93
C ARG A 109 -15.78 9.25 -5.50
N GLY A 110 -16.42 8.55 -6.44
CA GLY A 110 -17.44 7.55 -6.13
C GLY A 110 -16.91 6.35 -5.35
N SER A 111 -15.64 5.99 -5.54
CA SER A 111 -14.97 4.90 -4.83
C SER A 111 -14.59 5.30 -3.41
N ILE A 112 -14.08 6.53 -3.20
CA ILE A 112 -13.77 7.09 -1.87
C ILE A 112 -15.00 7.07 -0.95
N LYS A 113 -16.17 7.44 -1.48
CA LYS A 113 -17.43 7.38 -0.73
C LYS A 113 -17.80 5.99 -0.23
N LYS A 114 -17.37 4.94 -0.93
CA LYS A 114 -17.66 3.54 -0.59
C LYS A 114 -16.56 2.91 0.27
N GLU A 115 -15.32 3.34 0.05
CA GLU A 115 -14.12 2.82 0.68
C GLU A 115 -13.14 3.99 0.88
N GLY A 116 -13.09 4.52 2.10
CA GLY A 116 -12.29 5.70 2.44
C GLY A 116 -10.80 5.50 2.12
N LYS A 117 -10.30 4.26 2.21
CA LYS A 117 -8.91 3.92 1.90
C LYS A 117 -8.48 4.26 0.47
N VAL A 118 -9.43 4.39 -0.47
CA VAL A 118 -9.12 4.84 -1.84
C VAL A 118 -8.42 6.20 -1.82
N PHE A 119 -8.76 7.09 -0.87
CA PHE A 119 -8.12 8.39 -0.73
C PHE A 119 -6.61 8.28 -0.45
N GLU A 120 -6.19 7.37 0.43
CA GLU A 120 -4.77 7.10 0.68
C GLU A 120 -4.04 6.66 -0.58
N TYR A 121 -4.68 5.82 -1.41
CA TYR A 121 -4.08 5.40 -2.67
C TYR A 121 -3.93 6.56 -3.66
N ILE A 122 -4.87 7.52 -3.70
CA ILE A 122 -4.70 8.72 -4.54
C ILE A 122 -3.52 9.56 -4.07
N LEU A 123 -3.38 9.73 -2.76
CA LEU A 123 -2.23 10.44 -2.17
C LEU A 123 -0.91 9.72 -2.50
N GLU A 124 -0.87 8.40 -2.40
CA GLU A 124 0.29 7.59 -2.81
C GLU A 124 0.62 7.79 -4.31
N ILE A 125 -0.38 7.82 -5.19
CA ILE A 125 -0.18 8.07 -6.62
C ILE A 125 0.39 9.46 -6.89
N LEU A 126 -0.07 10.50 -6.17
CA LEU A 126 0.48 11.84 -6.28
C LEU A 126 1.94 11.92 -5.83
N LYS A 127 2.34 11.11 -4.84
CA LYS A 127 3.75 10.97 -4.45
C LYS A 127 4.56 10.22 -5.49
N ASP A 128 4.02 9.14 -6.06
CA ASP A 128 4.68 8.33 -7.09
C ASP A 128 4.97 9.13 -8.37
N GLU A 129 4.14 10.13 -8.69
CA GLU A 129 4.34 11.04 -9.83
C GLU A 129 5.64 11.86 -9.68
N ASP A 130 6.10 12.09 -8.44
CA ASP A 130 7.35 12.76 -8.08
C ASP A 130 7.61 14.11 -8.77
N THR A 131 6.56 14.87 -9.05
CA THR A 131 6.67 16.24 -9.55
C THR A 131 6.45 17.26 -8.43
N ILE A 132 7.01 18.47 -8.60
CA ILE A 132 6.85 19.56 -7.64
C ILE A 132 5.36 19.87 -7.39
N LEU A 133 4.56 19.90 -8.46
CA LEU A 133 3.14 20.24 -8.36
C LEU A 133 2.30 19.11 -7.75
N ALA A 134 2.57 17.85 -8.07
CA ALA A 134 1.88 16.71 -7.46
C ALA A 134 2.22 16.58 -5.96
N ASN A 135 3.49 16.78 -5.60
CA ASN A 135 3.92 16.79 -4.20
C ASN A 135 3.27 17.91 -3.39
N LYS A 136 3.20 19.13 -3.94
CA LYS A 136 2.48 20.23 -3.30
C LYS A 136 0.99 19.93 -3.13
N LEU A 137 0.36 19.37 -4.18
CA LEU A 137 -1.05 19.00 -4.13
C LEU A 137 -1.33 17.94 -3.05
N TYR A 138 -0.44 16.95 -2.91
CA TYR A 138 -0.50 15.96 -1.84
C TYR A 138 -0.50 16.63 -0.45
N ASP A 139 0.44 17.55 -0.21
CA ASP A 139 0.55 18.24 1.09
C ASP A 139 -0.71 19.08 1.36
N ASP A 140 -1.19 19.81 0.36
CA ASP A 140 -2.42 20.61 0.44
C ASP A 140 -3.65 19.75 0.78
N MET A 141 -3.78 18.57 0.14
CA MET A 141 -4.90 17.65 0.38
C MET A 141 -4.86 17.03 1.78
N ILE A 142 -3.69 16.65 2.28
CA ILE A 142 -3.54 16.14 3.66
C ILE A 142 -3.87 17.22 4.68
N ASN A 143 -3.31 18.42 4.50
CA ASN A 143 -3.59 19.55 5.38
C ASN A 143 -5.08 19.86 5.43
N LYS A 144 -5.78 19.76 4.29
CA LYS A 144 -7.22 19.97 4.22
C LYS A 144 -8.01 18.85 4.90
N TYR A 145 -7.59 17.61 4.73
CA TYR A 145 -8.21 16.45 5.36
C TYR A 145 -8.16 16.56 6.89
N GLU A 146 -7.00 16.90 7.46
CA GLU A 146 -6.86 17.08 8.91
C GLU A 146 -7.63 18.30 9.46
N GLN A 147 -7.92 19.32 8.64
CA GLN A 147 -8.80 20.44 9.04
C GLN A 147 -10.28 20.05 9.11
N PHE A 148 -10.69 19.01 8.41
CA PHE A 148 -12.09 18.56 8.34
C PHE A 148 -12.41 17.38 9.24
N LYS A 149 -11.38 16.72 9.77
CA LYS A 149 -11.46 15.59 10.70
C LYS A 149 -11.70 16.09 12.13
#